data_AF-A0A962QHE4-F1
#
_entry.id   AF-A0A962QHE4-F1
#
_cell.length_a   1.000
_cell.length_b   1.000
_cell.length_c   1.000
_cell.angle_alpha   90.00
_cell.angle_beta   90.00
_cell.angle_gamma   90.00
#
_symmetry.space_group_name_H-M   'P 1'
#
loop_
_entity.id
_entity.type
_entity.pdbx_description
1 polymer ?
#
loop_
_entity_poly.entity_id
_entity_poly.type
_entity_poly.pdbx_seq_one_letter_code
_entity_poly.pdbx_strand_id
1 'polypeptide(L)'
;MTAIVELLGAEAEHLLSYQCTGIPKETLHLPGQDFVDRVIAASDRKPGVLRAMQTLFNHGRLAGTGYVSILPVDQGIEHSAGASFAPNPAYFDPANIVELAIEGGCNCVASTLGVLGSVSRRYAHKIPFMVKLNHNETLTYPAKYDQTLFASVDQAFELGAVAVG
;
A
#
# COMPACT_ATOMS: atom_id res chain seq x y z
N MET A 1 7.46 32.17 11.51
CA MET A 1 6.61 32.03 10.31
C MET A 1 7.46 31.32 9.28
N THR A 2 6.94 30.23 8.77
CA THR A 2 7.69 29.03 8.35
C THR A 2 8.29 29.14 6.95
N ALA A 3 9.48 28.56 6.75
CA ALA A 3 10.29 28.58 5.52
C ALA A 3 9.54 28.37 4.19
N ILE A 4 8.38 27.70 4.23
CA ILE A 4 7.51 27.53 3.06
C ILE A 4 6.97 28.85 2.49
N VAL A 5 6.66 29.84 3.34
CA VAL A 5 6.15 31.15 2.89
C VAL A 5 7.26 31.92 2.16
N GLU A 6 8.50 31.84 2.65
CA GLU A 6 9.66 32.45 1.99
C GLU A 6 9.99 31.78 0.65
N LEU A 7 9.92 30.44 0.59
CA LEU A 7 10.16 29.68 -0.65
C LEU A 7 9.11 29.98 -1.74
N LEU A 8 7.86 30.19 -1.35
CA LEU A 8 6.76 30.48 -2.27
C LEU A 8 6.65 31.97 -2.63
N GLY A 9 7.28 32.85 -1.86
CA GLY A 9 7.36 34.28 -2.15
C GLY A 9 6.00 34.92 -2.43
N ALA A 10 5.87 35.55 -3.60
CA ALA A 10 4.65 36.26 -4.00
C ALA A 10 3.43 35.34 -4.20
N GLU A 11 3.63 34.04 -4.43
CA GLU A 11 2.55 33.08 -4.64
C GLU A 11 2.04 32.46 -3.33
N ALA A 12 2.74 32.69 -2.21
CA ALA A 12 2.46 32.05 -0.94
C ALA A 12 1.00 32.23 -0.49
N GLU A 13 0.48 33.47 -0.58
CA GLU A 13 -0.91 33.75 -0.22
C GLU A 13 -1.87 32.97 -1.13
N HIS A 14 -1.74 33.14 -2.44
CA HIS A 14 -2.63 32.49 -3.41
C HIS A 14 -2.65 30.97 -3.27
N LEU A 15 -1.50 30.31 -3.02
CA LEU A 15 -1.42 28.85 -2.96
C LEU A 15 -1.83 28.27 -1.60
N LEU A 16 -1.45 28.93 -0.50
CA LEU A 16 -1.67 28.41 0.84
C LEU A 16 -3.06 28.73 1.39
N SER A 17 -3.70 29.81 0.93
CA SER A 17 -5.06 30.19 1.34
C SER A 17 -6.16 29.76 0.36
N TYR A 18 -5.80 29.18 -0.79
CA TYR A 18 -6.79 28.70 -1.76
C TYR A 18 -7.75 27.67 -1.16
N GLN A 19 -9.04 27.97 -1.23
CA GLN A 19 -10.11 26.99 -1.08
C GLN A 19 -10.75 26.71 -2.44
N CYS A 20 -10.92 25.43 -2.77
CA CYS A 20 -11.62 25.03 -3.98
C CYS A 20 -13.07 25.49 -3.92
N THR A 21 -13.49 26.34 -4.87
CA THR A 21 -14.86 26.83 -5.00
C THR A 21 -15.71 26.03 -5.98
N GLY A 22 -15.09 25.15 -6.79
CA GLY A 22 -15.76 24.39 -7.84
C GLY A 22 -16.53 23.17 -7.33
N ILE A 23 -15.97 22.43 -6.37
CA ILE A 23 -16.59 21.23 -5.80
C ILE A 23 -16.65 21.39 -4.28
N PRO A 24 -17.85 21.57 -3.68
CA PRO A 24 -18.00 21.69 -2.24
C PRO A 24 -17.57 20.41 -1.53
N LYS A 25 -16.81 20.56 -0.44
CA LYS A 25 -16.26 19.46 0.36
C LYS A 25 -17.36 18.53 0.88
N GLU A 26 -18.54 19.07 1.15
CA GLU A 26 -19.72 18.39 1.69
C GLU A 26 -20.31 17.38 0.70
N THR A 27 -19.97 17.49 -0.60
CA THR A 27 -20.39 16.55 -1.64
C THR A 27 -19.46 15.35 -1.78
N LEU A 28 -18.37 15.31 -1.02
CA LEU A 28 -17.36 14.27 -1.10
C LEU A 28 -17.52 13.22 0.02
N HIS A 29 -17.29 11.95 -0.33
CA HIS A 29 -17.09 10.89 0.65
C HIS A 29 -15.67 10.97 1.22
N LEU A 30 -15.51 11.79 2.27
CA LEU A 30 -14.20 11.99 2.88
C LEU A 30 -13.76 10.81 3.75
N PRO A 31 -12.44 10.54 3.84
CA PRO A 31 -11.86 9.66 4.85
C PRO A 31 -12.32 10.00 6.27
N GLY A 32 -12.55 8.97 7.07
CA GLY A 32 -12.83 9.08 8.51
C GLY A 32 -12.83 7.72 9.18
N GLN A 33 -12.93 7.71 10.51
CA GLN A 33 -13.02 6.48 11.30
C GLN A 33 -14.18 5.57 10.90
N ASP A 34 -15.24 6.17 10.37
CA ASP A 34 -16.48 5.52 9.96
C ASP A 34 -16.51 5.18 8.46
N PHE A 35 -15.40 5.36 7.72
CA PHE A 35 -15.41 5.30 6.26
C PHE A 35 -15.90 3.95 5.72
N VAL A 36 -15.53 2.86 6.38
CA VAL A 36 -16.00 1.52 5.98
C VAL A 36 -17.51 1.41 6.12
N ASP A 37 -18.10 1.85 7.23
CA ASP A 37 -19.54 1.77 7.48
C ASP A 37 -20.34 2.80 6.66
N ARG A 38 -19.87 4.05 6.63
CA ARG A 38 -20.57 5.17 5.98
C ARG A 38 -20.51 5.09 4.46
N VAL A 39 -19.41 4.62 3.88
CA VAL A 39 -19.15 4.69 2.43
C VAL A 39 -19.09 3.30 1.80
N ILE A 40 -18.27 2.41 2.35
CA ILE A 40 -17.98 1.13 1.70
C ILE A 40 -19.12 0.12 1.89
N ALA A 41 -19.75 0.08 3.06
CA ALA A 41 -20.81 -0.88 3.38
C ALA A 41 -22.09 -0.69 2.54
N ALA A 42 -22.27 0.47 1.92
CA ALA A 42 -23.37 0.73 0.99
C ALA A 42 -23.14 0.11 -0.41
N SER A 43 -21.96 -0.46 -0.68
CA SER A 43 -21.63 -1.12 -1.95
C SER A 43 -22.02 -2.60 -1.99
N ASP A 44 -21.78 -3.26 -3.12
CA ASP A 44 -22.00 -4.70 -3.33
C ASP A 44 -20.87 -5.59 -2.77
N ARG A 45 -19.90 -5.01 -2.04
CA ARG A 45 -18.78 -5.74 -1.44
C ARG A 45 -19.28 -6.79 -0.44
N LYS A 46 -18.76 -8.01 -0.59
CA LYS A 46 -19.05 -9.12 0.32
C LYS A 46 -18.59 -8.79 1.75
N PRO A 47 -19.24 -9.31 2.80
CA PRO A 47 -18.83 -9.10 4.20
C PRO A 47 -17.36 -9.44 4.48
N GLY A 48 -16.80 -10.45 3.82
CA GLY A 48 -15.37 -10.78 3.94
C GLY A 48 -14.44 -9.64 3.46
N VAL A 49 -14.83 -8.93 2.40
CA VAL A 49 -14.09 -7.77 1.87
C VAL A 49 -14.23 -6.59 2.84
N LEU A 50 -15.43 -6.36 3.39
CA LEU A 50 -15.62 -5.32 4.42
C LEU A 50 -14.74 -5.56 5.65
N ARG A 51 -14.62 -6.81 6.12
CA ARG A 51 -13.71 -7.16 7.21
C ARG A 51 -12.25 -6.92 6.84
N ALA A 52 -11.82 -7.33 5.65
CA ALA A 52 -10.45 -7.09 5.18
C ALA A 52 -10.13 -5.59 5.10
N MET A 53 -11.06 -4.79 4.57
CA MET A 53 -10.93 -3.33 4.54
C MET A 53 -10.88 -2.75 5.94
N GLN A 54 -11.76 -3.18 6.86
CA GLN A 54 -11.71 -2.72 8.25
C GLN A 54 -10.36 -3.03 8.91
N THR A 55 -9.82 -4.23 8.69
CA THR A 55 -8.48 -4.60 9.17
C THR A 55 -7.41 -3.66 8.62
N LEU A 56 -7.46 -3.31 7.33
CA LEU A 56 -6.51 -2.37 6.71
C LEU A 56 -6.66 -0.95 7.29
N PHE A 57 -7.87 -0.39 7.33
CA PHE A 57 -8.13 0.98 7.81
C PHE A 57 -7.86 1.15 9.32
N ASN A 58 -7.86 0.08 10.11
CA ASN A 58 -7.63 0.12 11.56
C ASN A 58 -6.27 -0.44 11.99
N HIS A 59 -5.33 -0.61 11.07
CA HIS A 59 -3.96 -1.03 11.40
C HIS A 59 -2.96 0.11 11.27
N GLY A 60 -1.84 0.03 11.99
CA GLY A 60 -0.74 0.98 11.89
C GLY A 60 -1.04 2.37 12.47
N ARG A 61 -0.18 3.33 12.13
CA ARG A 61 -0.21 4.71 12.67
C ARG A 61 -1.43 5.51 12.20
N LEU A 62 -1.96 5.19 11.02
CA LEU A 62 -3.14 5.85 10.46
C LEU A 62 -4.46 5.14 10.81
N ALA A 63 -4.43 4.17 11.72
CA ALA A 63 -5.61 3.44 12.17
C ALA A 63 -6.74 4.39 12.57
N GLY A 64 -7.94 4.16 12.02
CA GLY A 64 -9.14 4.94 12.35
C GLY A 64 -9.14 6.37 11.79
N THR A 65 -8.14 6.80 11.02
CA THR A 65 -8.17 8.12 10.37
C THR A 65 -8.97 8.11 9.06
N GLY A 66 -9.23 6.91 8.51
CA GLY A 66 -9.76 6.72 7.17
C GLY A 66 -8.71 6.85 6.06
N TYR A 67 -7.45 7.12 6.40
CA TYR A 67 -6.32 7.06 5.47
C TYR A 67 -5.57 5.74 5.61
N VAL A 68 -4.88 5.33 4.55
CA VAL A 68 -4.09 4.09 4.50
C VAL A 68 -2.68 4.41 4.02
N SER A 69 -1.67 3.92 4.74
CA SER A 69 -0.27 3.91 4.34
C SER A 69 0.14 2.47 4.05
N ILE A 70 0.59 2.22 2.82
CA ILE A 70 1.07 0.91 2.39
C ILE A 70 2.56 1.05 2.09
N LEU A 71 3.37 0.08 2.51
CA LEU A 71 4.77 -0.04 2.06
C LEU A 71 4.85 -1.02 0.88
N PRO A 72 4.94 -0.54 -0.37
CA PRO A 72 5.11 -1.41 -1.54
C PRO A 72 6.59 -1.72 -1.79
N VAL A 73 6.96 -3.01 -1.69
CA VAL A 73 8.30 -3.50 -2.04
C VAL A 73 8.17 -4.77 -2.89
N ASP A 74 7.90 -4.59 -4.18
CA ASP A 74 7.88 -5.63 -5.22
C ASP A 74 9.05 -5.52 -6.20
N GLN A 75 9.86 -4.47 -6.10
CA GLN A 75 10.99 -4.17 -6.99
C GLN A 75 12.03 -5.30 -7.14
N GLY A 76 12.15 -6.19 -6.15
CA GLY A 76 13.05 -7.34 -6.24
C GLY A 76 12.77 -8.25 -7.44
N ILE A 77 11.52 -8.28 -7.93
CA ILE A 77 11.18 -8.94 -9.20
C ILE A 77 11.23 -7.94 -10.38
N GLU A 78 10.89 -6.66 -10.15
CA GLU A 78 10.82 -5.62 -11.21
C GLU A 78 12.13 -5.15 -11.79
N HIS A 79 13.15 -5.08 -10.94
CA HIS A 79 14.45 -4.54 -11.32
C HIS A 79 15.57 -5.52 -11.01
N SER A 80 15.24 -6.76 -10.62
CA SER A 80 16.10 -7.75 -9.96
C SER A 80 16.50 -7.35 -8.53
N ALA A 81 16.58 -8.36 -7.66
CA ALA A 81 17.04 -8.19 -6.27
C ALA A 81 18.43 -7.53 -6.19
N GLY A 82 19.30 -7.82 -7.16
CA GLY A 82 20.63 -7.20 -7.26
C GLY A 82 20.57 -5.70 -7.41
N ALA A 83 19.74 -5.17 -8.33
CA ALA A 83 19.64 -3.72 -8.51
C ALA A 83 18.92 -3.04 -7.34
N SER A 84 17.87 -3.67 -6.81
CA SER A 84 17.03 -3.07 -5.76
C SER A 84 17.67 -3.09 -4.37
N PHE A 85 18.39 -4.15 -4.02
CA PHE A 85 18.85 -4.38 -2.64
C PHE A 85 20.38 -4.33 -2.48
N ALA A 86 21.17 -4.23 -3.56
CA ALA A 86 22.61 -4.02 -3.42
C ALA A 86 23.00 -2.77 -2.61
N PRO A 87 22.28 -1.61 -2.70
CA PRO A 87 22.59 -0.45 -1.88
C PRO A 87 22.43 -0.69 -0.38
N ASN A 88 21.53 -1.60 0.02
CA ASN A 88 21.36 -2.02 1.41
C ASN A 88 21.13 -3.54 1.49
N PRO A 89 22.20 -4.33 1.63
CA PRO A 89 22.14 -5.80 1.55
C PRO A 89 21.24 -6.47 2.59
N ALA A 90 20.87 -5.80 3.68
CA ALA A 90 19.92 -6.35 4.64
C ALA A 90 18.57 -6.69 3.98
N TYR A 91 18.16 -5.94 2.95
CA TYR A 91 16.88 -6.13 2.27
C TYR A 91 16.83 -7.31 1.30
N PHE A 92 17.93 -8.06 1.15
CA PHE A 92 17.85 -9.40 0.57
C PHE A 92 17.12 -10.40 1.48
N ASP A 93 17.04 -10.16 2.79
CA ASP A 93 16.15 -10.91 3.68
C ASP A 93 14.74 -10.28 3.68
N PRO A 94 13.72 -11.00 3.19
CA PRO A 94 12.32 -10.58 3.21
C PRO A 94 11.79 -10.10 4.56
N ALA A 95 12.35 -10.58 5.69
CA ALA A 95 11.93 -10.15 7.02
C ALA A 95 12.10 -8.65 7.23
N ASN A 96 13.21 -8.07 6.73
CA ASN A 96 13.51 -6.65 6.90
C ASN A 96 12.51 -5.74 6.18
N ILE A 97 11.91 -6.22 5.08
CA ILE A 97 10.82 -5.49 4.39
C ILE A 97 9.60 -5.37 5.30
N VAL A 98 9.21 -6.46 5.94
CA VAL A 98 8.03 -6.49 6.81
C VAL A 98 8.28 -5.76 8.13
N GLU A 99 9.47 -5.89 8.70
CA GLU A 99 9.89 -5.16 9.90
C GLU A 99 9.90 -3.66 9.65
N LEU A 100 10.43 -3.21 8.51
CA LEU A 100 10.34 -1.80 8.11
C LEU A 100 8.90 -1.31 8.03
N ALA A 101 7.97 -2.10 7.49
CA ALA A 101 6.55 -1.71 7.42
C ALA A 101 5.92 -1.56 8.81
N ILE A 102 6.25 -2.48 9.73
CA ILE A 102 5.76 -2.46 11.11
C ILE A 102 6.33 -1.24 11.86
N GLU A 103 7.64 -1.01 11.80
CA GLU A 103 8.31 0.14 12.44
C GLU A 103 7.85 1.47 11.82
N GLY A 104 7.66 1.47 10.50
CA GLY A 104 7.06 2.55 9.73
C GLY A 104 5.62 2.85 10.11
N GLY A 105 4.95 1.96 10.88
CA GLY A 105 3.56 2.10 11.27
C GLY A 105 2.61 2.05 10.07
N CYS A 106 2.95 1.30 9.04
CA CYS A 106 2.12 1.14 7.86
C CYS A 106 0.85 0.33 8.21
N ASN A 107 -0.23 0.60 7.50
CA ASN A 107 -1.46 -0.19 7.55
C ASN A 107 -1.28 -1.57 6.90
N CYS A 108 -0.36 -1.68 5.94
CA CYS A 108 -0.16 -2.87 5.12
C CYS A 108 1.25 -2.90 4.54
N VAL A 109 1.79 -4.09 4.32
CA VAL A 109 2.96 -4.31 3.45
C VAL A 109 2.51 -4.99 2.16
N ALA A 110 2.99 -4.50 1.02
CA ALA A 110 2.72 -5.08 -0.28
C ALA A 110 4.01 -5.64 -0.89
N SER A 111 4.00 -6.90 -1.31
CA SER A 111 5.15 -7.54 -1.97
C SER A 111 4.71 -8.80 -2.73
N THR A 112 5.66 -9.49 -3.36
CA THR A 112 5.40 -10.69 -4.16
C THR A 112 5.03 -11.89 -3.28
N LEU A 113 4.39 -12.89 -3.90
CA LEU A 113 4.02 -14.14 -3.24
C LEU A 113 5.22 -14.83 -2.55
N GLY A 114 6.39 -14.85 -3.19
CA GLY A 114 7.59 -15.47 -2.64
C GLY A 114 8.15 -14.75 -1.43
N VAL A 115 8.23 -13.41 -1.50
CA VAL A 115 8.74 -12.57 -0.40
C VAL A 115 7.83 -12.72 0.82
N LEU A 116 6.52 -12.48 0.67
CA LEU A 116 5.58 -12.59 1.78
C LEU A 116 5.43 -14.05 2.26
N GLY A 117 5.48 -15.01 1.35
CA GLY A 117 5.34 -16.44 1.67
C GLY A 117 6.48 -16.97 2.53
N SER A 118 7.70 -16.48 2.32
CA SER A 118 8.88 -16.86 3.12
C SER A 118 8.79 -16.42 4.59
N VAL A 119 7.93 -15.46 4.92
CA VAL A 119 7.81 -14.87 6.26
C VAL A 119 6.39 -14.86 6.82
N SER A 120 5.41 -15.40 6.10
CA SER A 120 3.98 -15.30 6.43
C SER A 120 3.65 -15.79 7.83
N ARG A 121 4.14 -16.98 8.20
CA ARG A 121 3.92 -17.55 9.54
C ARG A 121 4.43 -16.66 10.67
N ARG A 122 5.44 -15.82 10.41
CA ARG A 122 6.04 -14.91 11.39
C ARG A 122 5.26 -13.59 11.55
N TYR A 123 4.63 -13.09 10.48
CA TYR A 123 4.12 -11.71 10.45
C TYR A 123 2.71 -11.50 9.91
N ALA A 124 2.07 -12.46 9.23
CA ALA A 124 0.74 -12.26 8.64
C ALA A 124 -0.36 -11.93 9.68
N HIS A 125 -0.16 -12.34 10.94
CA HIS A 125 -1.03 -12.01 12.08
C HIS A 125 -0.64 -10.71 12.80
N LYS A 126 0.45 -10.06 12.39
CA LYS A 126 1.00 -8.85 13.01
C LYS A 126 0.78 -7.61 12.16
N ILE A 127 0.81 -7.75 10.85
CA ILE A 127 0.55 -6.67 9.88
C ILE A 127 -0.22 -7.22 8.67
N PRO A 128 -1.21 -6.50 8.14
CA PRO A 128 -1.88 -6.86 6.91
C PRO A 128 -0.93 -7.03 5.73
N PHE A 129 -1.14 -8.09 4.96
CA PHE A 129 -0.40 -8.40 3.75
C PHE A 129 -1.26 -8.11 2.51
N MET A 130 -0.62 -7.53 1.50
CA MET A 130 -1.14 -7.37 0.15
C MET A 130 -0.22 -8.07 -0.85
N VAL A 131 -0.71 -9.10 -1.54
CA VAL A 131 0.12 -9.86 -2.49
C VAL A 131 0.02 -9.24 -3.87
N LYS A 132 1.17 -8.87 -4.44
CA LYS A 132 1.27 -8.49 -5.86
C LYS A 132 1.17 -9.74 -6.73
N LEU A 133 0.14 -9.83 -7.58
CA LEU A 133 -0.16 -11.04 -8.37
C LEU A 133 0.53 -11.06 -9.74
N ASN A 134 0.76 -9.87 -10.28
CA ASN A 134 1.37 -9.66 -11.59
C ASN A 134 2.56 -8.71 -11.47
N HIS A 135 3.28 -8.63 -12.57
CA HIS A 135 4.57 -8.01 -12.70
C HIS A 135 4.98 -8.07 -14.19
N ASN A 136 5.98 -7.29 -14.60
CA ASN A 136 6.37 -7.08 -15.98
C ASN A 136 7.36 -8.14 -16.47
N GLU A 137 7.25 -8.54 -17.74
CA GLU A 137 8.18 -9.48 -18.38
C GLU A 137 9.54 -8.82 -18.67
N THR A 138 10.57 -9.17 -17.88
CA THR A 138 11.90 -8.53 -17.92
C THR A 138 12.98 -9.35 -18.63
N LEU A 139 12.72 -10.61 -19.00
CA LEU A 139 13.73 -11.52 -19.55
C LEU A 139 13.65 -11.69 -21.09
N THR A 140 12.78 -10.92 -21.75
CA THR A 140 12.56 -10.99 -23.21
C THR A 140 13.14 -9.78 -23.95
N TYR A 141 13.85 -10.02 -25.06
CA TYR A 141 14.28 -8.97 -25.99
C TYR A 141 13.66 -9.19 -27.39
N PRO A 142 13.05 -8.16 -28.02
CA PRO A 142 12.84 -6.81 -27.51
C PRO A 142 11.88 -6.79 -26.31
N ALA A 143 12.02 -5.79 -25.44
CA ALA A 143 11.21 -5.66 -24.23
C ALA A 143 9.71 -5.72 -24.57
N LYS A 144 8.99 -6.63 -23.92
CA LYS A 144 7.54 -6.75 -24.01
C LYS A 144 6.93 -6.33 -22.68
N TYR A 145 5.93 -5.46 -22.73
CA TYR A 145 5.17 -5.06 -21.56
C TYR A 145 3.96 -5.99 -21.43
N ASP A 146 4.19 -7.16 -20.85
CA ASP A 146 3.14 -8.13 -20.54
C ASP A 146 3.01 -8.26 -19.02
N GLN A 147 1.79 -8.12 -18.51
CA GLN A 147 1.46 -8.22 -17.09
C GLN A 147 1.17 -9.67 -16.74
N THR A 148 2.18 -10.52 -16.88
CA THR A 148 2.07 -11.96 -16.61
C THR A 148 1.59 -12.18 -15.17
N LEU A 149 0.72 -13.16 -14.94
CA LEU A 149 0.30 -13.54 -13.60
C LEU A 149 1.26 -14.59 -13.03
N PHE A 150 1.79 -14.36 -11.84
CA PHE A 150 2.75 -15.26 -11.15
C PHE A 150 2.18 -15.87 -9.86
N ALA A 151 1.03 -15.35 -9.42
CA ALA A 151 0.32 -15.84 -8.25
C ALA A 151 -1.20 -15.81 -8.50
N SER A 152 -1.92 -16.72 -7.86
CA SER A 152 -3.37 -16.72 -7.84
C SER A 152 -3.93 -16.04 -6.58
N VAL A 153 -5.18 -15.59 -6.67
CA VAL A 153 -5.93 -15.08 -5.51
C VAL A 153 -6.02 -16.13 -4.40
N ASP A 154 -6.18 -17.41 -4.77
CA ASP A 154 -6.22 -18.52 -3.80
C ASP A 154 -4.91 -18.64 -3.04
N GLN A 155 -3.76 -18.54 -3.71
CA GLN A 155 -2.45 -18.56 -3.05
C GLN A 155 -2.27 -17.38 -2.08
N ALA A 156 -2.74 -16.18 -2.47
CA ALA A 156 -2.71 -15.02 -1.58
C ALA A 156 -3.60 -15.22 -0.35
N PHE A 157 -4.79 -15.80 -0.53
CA PHE A 157 -5.72 -16.10 0.55
C PHE A 157 -5.14 -17.14 1.53
N GLU A 158 -4.63 -18.27 1.02
CA GLU A 158 -4.01 -19.32 1.85
C GLU A 158 -2.75 -18.83 2.60
N LEU A 159 -2.06 -17.83 2.05
CA LEU A 159 -0.92 -17.17 2.69
C LEU A 159 -1.34 -16.29 3.90
N GLY A 160 -2.62 -15.96 4.02
CA GLY A 160 -3.17 -15.08 5.04
C GLY A 160 -3.18 -13.60 4.62
N ALA A 161 -3.04 -13.30 3.33
CA ALA A 161 -3.18 -11.94 2.83
C ALA A 161 -4.63 -11.47 2.89
N VAL A 162 -4.82 -10.18 3.17
CA VAL A 162 -6.16 -9.56 3.22
C VAL A 162 -6.48 -8.77 1.96
N ALA A 163 -5.48 -8.58 1.09
CA ALA A 163 -5.62 -7.88 -0.19
C ALA A 163 -4.67 -8.47 -1.25
N VAL A 164 -4.96 -8.12 -2.50
CA VAL A 164 -4.12 -8.41 -3.67
C VAL A 164 -3.97 -7.14 -4.50
N GLY A 165 -2.87 -7.02 -5.24
CA GLY A 165 -2.56 -5.87 -6.08
C GLY A 165 -1.79 -6.21 -7.35
#